data_AF-A0A8S2K0Q5-F1
#
_entry.id   AF-A0A8S2K0Q5-F1
#
_cell.length_a   1.000
_cell.length_b   1.000
_cell.length_c   1.000
_cell.angle_alpha   90.00
_cell.angle_beta   90.00
_cell.angle_gamma   90.00
#
_symmetry.space_group_name_H-M   'P 1'
#
loop_
_entity.id
_entity.type
_entity.pdbx_description
1 polymer ?
#
loop_
_entity_poly.entity_id
_entity_poly.type
_entity_poly.pdbx_seq_one_letter_code
_entity_poly.pdbx_strand_id
1 'polypeptide(L)'
;MVTSNANDSSIIARIYSNLVEVIRPLRQELPLEFSANEWSFMRTDSITLLNANITSQTVVEKKKLLDNIPIYVRWPPSHGIDLKEAKLVDEERRLVKIRPENKTEFVYYILPENEPIMYVNEYPSGSRFYVDFTYKNMQADQPVYVSYLSTNLKWKVNYQLMLENEDANLSLLIAVADIRNDAPSAMSLEQVELFAGDINIKVPSSSLMLRHGFTELASAMTTSNPNMFDSENENFVFEYAELNGIYGYKIDKPFYIGGMTNYILSMFHDRINIEQYVKVSISSYGVSALKGKGERSYRLKSSNRFLPQGTCVVRHSKRIIGETQLSNIAVNQWYEFTLGDDPDIVYQQYSTLLSTTLDKDKVECMKSQRRSVYVIEIRLSNFKKSSVDVEYSYNVNGYALIRLLPSQASLLNVNESQSLFQQKDSAIKANIKLAANELQTFSKVIWFWQSNPNSFYENEDKELKRYPDFENKFIENSYQNQEKEVELNNYKIDFTRNIQFDKQYRYKQRPVKRQIIDISNYVRQERFCFPEEPLKSFANHGKEADLYTSWFIKYYEIADTGYKNLYPIAELAAQGILIEGKLLNQEFDAHQTGDEL
;
A
#
# COMPACT_ATOMS: atom_id res chain seq x y z
N MET A 1 14.56 -30.30 29.69
CA MET A 1 13.21 -30.05 30.25
C MET A 1 13.39 -29.58 31.68
N VAL A 2 13.40 -28.26 31.89
CA VAL A 2 13.36 -27.66 33.23
C VAL A 2 11.89 -27.57 33.59
N THR A 3 11.45 -28.33 34.60
CA THR A 3 10.10 -28.23 35.15
C THR A 3 10.02 -26.93 35.94
N SER A 4 9.64 -25.83 35.28
CA SER A 4 9.20 -24.62 35.99
C SER A 4 8.03 -25.02 36.88
N ASN A 5 8.13 -24.75 38.18
CA ASN A 5 7.05 -24.97 39.13
C ASN A 5 5.86 -24.11 38.71
N ALA A 6 4.97 -24.71 37.91
CA ALA A 6 3.73 -24.13 37.38
C ALA A 6 2.65 -23.99 38.46
N ASN A 7 3.03 -23.47 39.64
CA ASN A 7 2.08 -22.83 40.56
C ASN A 7 1.87 -21.36 40.14
N ASP A 8 1.83 -21.14 38.82
CA ASP A 8 1.77 -19.83 38.17
C ASP A 8 0.55 -19.08 38.68
N SER A 9 0.82 -17.95 39.31
CA SER A 9 -0.17 -16.99 39.75
C SER A 9 -1.08 -16.61 38.59
N SER A 10 -2.38 -16.54 38.86
CA SER A 10 -3.40 -15.96 37.99
C SER A 10 -3.01 -14.55 37.54
N ILE A 11 -2.34 -14.42 36.40
CA ILE A 11 -1.99 -13.12 35.83
C ILE A 11 -3.17 -12.63 35.01
N ILE A 12 -3.69 -11.48 35.40
CA ILE A 12 -4.67 -10.72 34.62
C ILE A 12 -3.89 -9.63 33.89
N ALA A 13 -4.02 -9.55 32.58
CA ALA A 13 -3.36 -8.55 31.75
C ALA A 13 -4.38 -7.64 31.06
N ARG A 14 -4.21 -6.34 31.20
CA ARG A 14 -4.94 -5.32 30.43
C ARG A 14 -3.97 -4.67 29.45
N ILE A 15 -4.04 -5.08 28.19
CA ILE A 15 -3.09 -4.70 27.15
C ILE A 15 -3.63 -3.51 26.37
N TYR A 16 -2.87 -2.43 26.36
CA TYR A 16 -3.10 -1.21 25.60
C TYR A 16 -2.16 -1.20 24.38
N SER A 17 -2.29 -0.20 23.49
CA SER A 17 -1.48 -0.16 22.25
C SER A 17 0.04 -0.13 22.48
N ASN A 18 0.49 0.45 23.59
CA ASN A 18 1.92 0.66 23.88
C ASN A 18 2.40 0.11 25.25
N LEU A 19 1.51 -0.44 26.07
CA LEU A 19 1.82 -0.93 27.41
C LEU A 19 0.78 -1.95 27.88
N VAL A 20 1.09 -2.65 28.97
CA VAL A 20 0.19 -3.57 29.65
C VAL A 20 0.13 -3.22 31.13
N GLU A 21 -1.07 -3.23 31.72
CA GLU A 21 -1.23 -3.33 33.17
C GLU A 21 -1.25 -4.82 33.55
N VAL A 22 -0.25 -5.24 34.32
CA VAL A 22 -0.15 -6.61 34.84
C VAL A 22 -0.68 -6.62 36.26
N ILE A 23 -1.70 -7.45 36.49
CA ILE A 23 -2.36 -7.60 37.78
C ILE A 23 -2.15 -9.04 38.25
N ARG A 24 -1.55 -9.22 39.43
CA ARG A 24 -1.31 -10.53 40.03
C ARG A 24 -1.68 -10.54 41.51
N PRO A 25 -2.20 -11.64 42.07
CA PRO A 25 -2.51 -11.71 43.48
C PRO A 25 -1.23 -11.58 44.32
N LEU A 26 -1.29 -10.81 45.42
CA LEU A 26 -0.20 -10.67 46.38
C LEU A 26 -0.10 -11.93 47.26
N ARG A 27 0.40 -13.04 46.68
CA ARG A 27 0.59 -14.33 47.38
C ARG A 27 1.97 -14.49 48.01
N GLN A 28 2.97 -13.78 47.47
CA GLN A 28 4.35 -13.84 47.95
C GLN A 28 4.51 -13.00 49.21
N GLU A 29 5.36 -13.46 50.13
CA GLU A 29 5.84 -12.64 51.22
C GLU A 29 6.58 -11.43 50.65
N LEU A 30 6.33 -10.25 51.22
CA LEU A 30 7.07 -9.05 50.85
C LEU A 30 8.53 -9.19 51.34
N PRO A 31 9.51 -8.63 50.61
CA PRO A 31 9.36 -7.79 49.41
C PRO A 31 9.10 -8.60 48.11
N LEU A 32 8.40 -7.98 47.16
CA LEU A 32 8.27 -8.51 45.79
C LEU A 32 9.63 -8.50 45.08
N GLU A 33 9.98 -9.59 44.40
CA GLU A 33 11.22 -9.69 43.62
C GLU A 33 10.95 -9.57 42.12
N PHE A 34 11.79 -8.79 41.42
CA PHE A 34 11.84 -8.69 39.97
C PHE A 34 13.27 -8.88 39.47
N SER A 35 13.44 -9.59 38.35
CA SER A 35 14.71 -9.66 37.63
C SER A 35 15.04 -8.33 36.96
N ALA A 36 16.33 -8.06 36.68
CA ALA A 36 16.73 -6.88 35.90
C ALA A 36 16.03 -6.80 34.53
N ASN A 37 15.76 -7.96 33.91
CA ASN A 37 15.05 -8.02 32.63
C ASN A 37 13.57 -7.66 32.79
N GLU A 38 12.86 -8.17 33.80
CA GLU A 38 11.48 -7.75 34.04
C GLU A 38 11.40 -6.27 34.38
N TRP A 39 12.30 -5.82 35.26
CA TRP A 39 12.37 -4.44 35.72
C TRP A 39 12.62 -3.44 34.59
N SER A 40 13.42 -3.81 33.58
CA SER A 40 13.71 -2.93 32.43
C SER A 40 12.50 -2.64 31.55
N PHE A 41 11.48 -3.50 31.57
CA PHE A 41 10.21 -3.25 30.87
C PHE A 41 9.16 -2.54 31.75
N MET A 42 9.35 -2.50 33.07
CA MET A 42 8.39 -1.95 34.02
C MET A 42 8.51 -0.43 34.19
N ARG A 43 7.38 0.24 34.37
CA ARG A 43 7.32 1.62 34.87
C ARG A 43 7.40 1.58 36.39
N THR A 44 8.55 1.92 36.94
CA THR A 44 8.83 1.76 38.38
C THR A 44 7.90 2.56 39.28
N ASP A 45 7.42 3.71 38.81
CA ASP A 45 6.46 4.59 39.47
C ASP A 45 5.00 4.11 39.39
N SER A 46 4.73 3.05 38.62
CA SER A 46 3.37 2.53 38.42
C SER A 46 2.99 1.36 39.33
N ILE A 47 3.96 0.81 40.07
CA ILE A 47 3.72 -0.37 40.92
C ILE A 47 2.87 0.05 42.11
N THR A 48 1.71 -0.56 42.26
CA THR A 48 0.72 -0.27 43.30
C THR A 48 0.02 -1.54 43.79
N LEU A 49 -0.79 -1.40 44.84
CA LEU A 49 -1.65 -2.45 45.37
C LEU A 49 -3.12 -2.09 45.13
N LEU A 50 -3.88 -2.99 44.53
CA LEU A 50 -5.33 -2.90 44.42
C LEU A 50 -5.96 -3.49 45.69
N ASN A 51 -7.09 -2.91 46.12
CA ASN A 51 -7.81 -3.26 47.36
C ASN A 51 -7.02 -3.01 48.66
N ALA A 52 -5.96 -2.20 48.62
CA ALA A 52 -5.17 -1.83 49.79
C ALA A 52 -4.84 -0.34 49.79
N ASN A 53 -4.72 0.24 50.98
CA ASN A 53 -4.21 1.60 51.17
C ASN A 53 -2.73 1.54 51.55
N ILE A 54 -1.85 2.03 50.66
CA ILE A 54 -0.40 2.00 50.83
C ILE A 54 0.03 3.17 51.72
N THR A 55 0.75 2.89 52.81
CA THR A 55 1.34 3.90 53.69
C THR A 55 2.79 4.21 53.33
N SER A 56 3.53 3.21 52.82
CA SER A 56 4.89 3.40 52.31
C SER A 56 5.25 2.34 51.29
N GLN A 57 6.12 2.71 50.35
CA GLN A 57 6.67 1.83 49.33
C GLN A 57 8.18 2.06 49.26
N THR A 58 8.95 0.97 49.29
CA THR A 58 10.40 1.03 49.19
C THR A 58 10.86 0.17 48.02
N VAL A 59 11.65 0.75 47.13
CA VAL A 59 12.28 0.02 46.02
C VAL A 59 13.78 -0.05 46.28
N VAL A 60 14.32 -1.26 46.34
CA VAL A 60 15.75 -1.51 46.56
C VAL A 60 16.28 -2.37 45.43
N GLU A 61 17.22 -1.82 44.66
CA GLU A 61 18.07 -2.65 43.80
C GLU A 61 19.11 -3.34 44.68
N LYS A 62 19.12 -4.67 44.68
CA LYS A 62 20.23 -5.44 45.24
C LYS A 62 20.83 -6.25 44.10
N LYS A 63 22.15 -6.14 43.90
CA LYS A 63 22.86 -7.19 43.19
C LYS A 63 22.61 -8.49 43.96
N LYS A 64 22.22 -9.56 43.26
CA LYS A 64 22.03 -10.86 43.91
C LYS A 64 23.33 -11.16 44.66
N LEU A 65 23.25 -11.30 45.99
CA LEU A 65 24.39 -11.74 46.77
C LEU A 65 24.80 -13.09 46.19
N LEU A 66 25.99 -13.15 45.60
CA LEU A 66 26.50 -14.36 44.94
C LEU A 66 27.03 -15.39 45.95
N ASP A 67 26.70 -15.18 47.23
CA ASP A 67 27.12 -15.97 48.36
C ASP A 67 26.68 -17.43 48.21
N ASN A 68 27.66 -18.32 48.27
CA ASN A 68 27.58 -19.76 48.10
C ASN A 68 27.21 -20.27 46.71
N ILE A 69 27.36 -19.47 45.64
CA ILE A 69 27.13 -19.94 44.27
C ILE A 69 28.26 -20.87 43.82
N PRO A 70 27.94 -22.02 43.19
CA PRO A 70 28.95 -22.93 42.68
C PRO A 70 29.69 -22.31 41.48
N ILE A 71 31.01 -22.28 41.58
CA ILE A 71 31.96 -21.81 40.55
C ILE A 71 33.05 -22.87 40.34
N TYR A 72 33.65 -22.90 39.16
CA TYR A 72 34.87 -23.62 38.88
C TYR A 72 36.09 -22.74 39.15
N VAL A 73 37.07 -23.29 39.84
CA VAL A 73 38.34 -22.61 40.15
C VAL A 73 39.51 -23.54 39.87
N ARG A 74 40.66 -22.97 39.48
CA ARG A 74 41.88 -23.75 39.29
C ARG A 74 42.46 -24.20 40.62
N TRP A 75 42.84 -25.48 40.73
CA TRP A 75 43.38 -26.05 41.95
C TRP A 75 44.63 -26.91 41.70
N PRO A 76 45.72 -26.76 42.49
CA PRO A 76 45.92 -25.78 43.57
C PRO A 76 46.06 -24.34 43.04
N PRO A 77 45.83 -23.32 43.87
CA PRO A 77 45.93 -21.92 43.46
C PRO A 77 47.30 -21.61 42.85
N SER A 78 47.33 -20.84 41.76
CA SER A 78 48.51 -20.37 41.01
C SER A 78 49.12 -21.34 39.98
N HIS A 79 48.99 -22.67 40.12
CA HIS A 79 49.66 -23.63 39.22
C HIS A 79 48.81 -24.84 38.79
N GLY A 80 47.57 -24.95 39.26
CA GLY A 80 46.67 -26.04 38.90
C GLY A 80 46.09 -25.94 37.49
N ILE A 81 46.06 -27.08 36.78
CA ILE A 81 45.30 -27.24 35.53
C ILE A 81 43.88 -27.76 35.82
N ASP A 82 43.69 -28.40 36.96
CA ASP A 82 42.41 -29.02 37.33
C ASP A 82 41.39 -27.96 37.77
N LEU A 83 40.19 -28.06 37.22
CA LEU A 83 39.03 -27.28 37.68
C LEU A 83 38.32 -28.05 38.78
N LYS A 84 38.16 -27.42 39.94
CA LYS A 84 37.37 -27.93 41.06
C LYS A 84 36.18 -27.03 41.30
N GLU A 85 35.05 -27.64 41.64
CA GLU A 85 33.87 -26.92 42.08
C GLU A 85 34.11 -26.32 43.47
N ALA A 86 33.82 -25.03 43.61
CA ALA A 86 33.93 -24.26 44.83
C ALA A 86 32.73 -23.33 44.97
N LYS A 87 32.58 -22.70 46.14
CA LYS A 87 31.50 -21.76 46.44
C LYS A 87 32.03 -20.33 46.51
N LEU A 88 31.53 -19.43 45.67
CA LEU A 88 31.85 -18.00 45.76
C LEU A 88 31.21 -17.44 47.04
N VAL A 89 32.00 -16.88 47.95
CA VAL A 89 31.52 -16.34 49.24
C VAL A 89 31.31 -14.83 49.18
N ASP A 90 32.17 -14.13 48.43
CA ASP A 90 32.14 -12.68 48.26
C ASP A 90 32.71 -12.37 46.86
N GLU A 91 31.87 -11.86 45.95
CA GLU A 91 32.29 -11.55 44.58
C GLU A 91 33.26 -10.36 44.53
N GLU A 92 32.99 -9.31 45.32
CA GLU A 92 33.78 -8.08 45.32
C GLU A 92 35.21 -8.34 45.83
N ARG A 93 35.33 -9.17 46.86
CA ARG A 93 36.64 -9.63 47.38
C ARG A 93 37.17 -10.87 46.69
N ARG A 94 36.44 -11.41 45.71
CA ARG A 94 36.76 -12.65 44.98
C ARG A 94 37.08 -13.81 45.92
N LEU A 95 36.40 -13.89 47.07
CA LEU A 95 36.62 -14.88 48.12
C LEU A 95 35.87 -16.16 47.78
N VAL A 96 36.58 -17.28 47.77
CA VAL A 96 36.04 -18.59 47.40
C VAL A 96 36.25 -19.59 48.54
N LYS A 97 35.25 -20.43 48.76
CA LYS A 97 35.23 -21.54 49.71
C LYS A 97 35.25 -22.88 48.98
N ILE A 98 36.32 -23.64 49.14
CA ILE A 98 36.49 -24.96 48.52
C ILE A 98 36.67 -26.04 49.61
N ARG A 99 36.18 -27.26 49.35
CA ARG A 99 36.44 -28.44 50.18
C ARG A 99 37.38 -29.39 49.42
N PRO A 100 38.67 -29.49 49.80
CA PRO A 100 39.62 -30.40 49.15
C PRO A 100 39.21 -31.87 49.36
N GLU A 101 39.48 -32.74 48.38
CA GLU A 101 39.07 -34.16 48.38
C GLU A 101 39.59 -34.99 49.57
N ASN A 102 40.62 -34.51 50.27
CA ASN A 102 41.28 -35.20 51.38
C ASN A 102 41.25 -34.42 52.70
N LYS A 103 40.40 -33.39 52.83
CA LYS A 103 40.29 -32.60 54.07
C LYS A 103 38.83 -32.44 54.50
N THR A 104 38.59 -32.56 55.80
CA THR A 104 37.28 -32.28 56.42
C THR A 104 37.00 -30.77 56.49
N GLU A 105 38.06 -29.97 56.55
CA GLU A 105 37.99 -28.52 56.67
C GLU A 105 37.84 -27.81 55.31
N PHE A 106 37.11 -26.69 55.33
CA PHE A 106 37.01 -25.81 54.18
C PHE A 106 38.24 -24.90 54.10
N VAL A 107 38.71 -24.65 52.89
CA VAL A 107 39.75 -23.65 52.61
C VAL A 107 39.08 -22.44 51.99
N TYR A 108 39.42 -21.26 52.51
CA TYR A 108 39.02 -19.97 51.94
C TYR A 108 40.23 -19.35 51.25
N TYR A 109 40.07 -18.86 50.03
CA TYR A 109 41.12 -18.13 49.35
C TYR A 109 40.56 -17.11 48.36
N ILE A 110 41.37 -16.12 48.03
CA ILE A 110 41.03 -15.02 47.12
C ILE A 110 41.52 -15.38 45.72
N LEU A 111 40.65 -15.33 44.72
CA LEU A 111 41.05 -15.56 43.34
C LEU A 111 41.90 -14.38 42.83
N PRO A 112 43.03 -14.65 42.13
CA PRO A 112 43.84 -13.61 41.48
C PRO A 112 43.01 -12.72 40.54
N GLU A 113 43.32 -11.42 40.49
CA GLU A 113 42.55 -10.45 39.67
C GLU A 113 42.45 -10.83 38.18
N ASN A 114 43.46 -11.53 37.67
CA ASN A 114 43.54 -11.98 36.27
C ASN A 114 42.84 -13.32 35.98
N GLU A 115 42.32 -14.04 36.99
CA GLU A 115 41.57 -15.27 36.77
C GLU A 115 40.08 -14.94 36.51
N PRO A 116 39.41 -15.48 35.49
CA PRO A 116 37.97 -15.29 35.34
C PRO A 116 37.19 -16.14 36.34
N ILE A 117 36.10 -15.61 36.90
CA ILE A 117 35.15 -16.41 37.69
C ILE A 117 34.32 -17.27 36.72
N MET A 118 34.53 -18.58 36.75
CA MET A 118 33.80 -19.52 35.89
C MET A 118 32.61 -20.08 36.66
N TYR A 119 31.39 -19.62 36.36
CA TYR A 119 30.20 -20.13 37.05
C TYR A 119 29.85 -21.55 36.57
N VAL A 120 29.48 -22.43 37.51
CA VAL A 120 29.12 -23.83 37.20
C VAL A 120 27.79 -23.91 36.45
N ASN A 121 26.87 -23.00 36.81
CA ASN A 121 25.59 -22.80 36.13
C ASN A 121 25.60 -21.47 35.36
N GLU A 122 24.54 -21.19 34.58
CA GLU A 122 24.34 -19.89 33.95
C GLU A 122 24.60 -18.75 34.95
N TYR A 123 25.37 -17.74 34.50
CA TYR A 123 25.78 -16.58 35.29
C TYR A 123 24.55 -16.05 36.06
N PRO A 124 24.61 -15.92 37.39
CA PRO A 124 23.49 -15.45 38.20
C PRO A 124 23.04 -14.08 37.67
N SER A 125 21.92 -14.11 36.96
CA SER A 125 21.55 -13.07 36.00
C SER A 125 21.13 -11.79 36.70
N GLY A 126 21.99 -10.77 36.60
CA GLY A 126 21.67 -9.35 36.79
C GLY A 126 21.30 -8.92 38.22
N SER A 127 21.18 -7.60 38.38
CA SER A 127 20.56 -7.01 39.56
C SER A 127 19.14 -7.58 39.77
N ARG A 128 18.73 -7.68 41.03
CA ARG A 128 17.35 -7.97 41.43
C ARG A 128 16.76 -6.72 42.07
N PHE A 129 15.50 -6.45 41.77
CA PHE A 129 14.78 -5.31 42.30
C PHE A 129 13.73 -5.80 43.29
N TYR A 130 13.77 -5.25 44.50
CA TYR A 130 12.89 -5.63 45.60
C TYR A 130 11.93 -4.48 45.87
N VAL A 131 10.63 -4.74 45.84
CA VAL A 131 9.60 -3.75 46.14
C VAL A 131 8.85 -4.17 47.41
N ASP A 132 9.02 -3.40 48.46
CA ASP A 132 8.35 -3.59 49.74
C ASP A 132 7.22 -2.59 49.93
N PHE A 133 6.14 -3.02 50.59
CA PHE A 133 4.97 -2.21 50.87
C PHE A 133 4.60 -2.29 52.35
N THR A 134 4.31 -1.16 52.96
CA THR A 134 3.49 -1.12 54.17
C THR A 134 2.10 -0.66 53.76
N TYR A 135 1.07 -1.45 54.09
CA TYR A 135 -0.29 -1.19 53.64
C TYR A 135 -1.34 -1.65 54.66
N LYS A 136 -2.56 -1.14 54.50
CA LYS A 136 -3.76 -1.61 55.20
C LYS A 136 -4.76 -2.14 54.19
N ASN A 137 -5.26 -3.36 54.39
CA ASN A 137 -6.32 -3.89 53.54
C ASN A 137 -7.59 -3.02 53.68
N MET A 138 -8.21 -2.66 52.56
CA MET A 138 -9.45 -1.87 52.58
C MET A 138 -10.66 -2.71 53.01
N GLN A 139 -10.66 -4.02 52.71
CA GLN A 139 -11.73 -4.95 53.07
C GLN A 139 -11.13 -6.29 53.49
N ALA A 140 -11.43 -6.76 54.71
CA ALA A 140 -10.80 -7.94 55.30
C ALA A 140 -10.88 -9.21 54.42
N ASP A 141 -11.95 -9.33 53.63
CA ASP A 141 -12.24 -10.52 52.82
C ASP A 141 -11.83 -10.42 51.35
N GLN A 142 -11.32 -9.26 50.90
CA GLN A 142 -10.88 -9.10 49.51
C GLN A 142 -9.39 -9.38 49.36
N PRO A 143 -8.99 -10.20 48.37
CA PRO A 143 -7.57 -10.39 48.08
C PRO A 143 -6.95 -9.08 47.59
N VAL A 144 -5.72 -8.84 48.05
CA VAL A 144 -4.89 -7.73 47.60
C VAL A 144 -4.16 -8.16 46.33
N TYR A 145 -4.16 -7.30 45.32
CA TYR A 145 -3.44 -7.55 44.07
C TYR A 145 -2.31 -6.54 43.90
N VAL A 146 -1.21 -6.96 43.30
CA VAL A 146 -0.18 -6.06 42.80
C VAL A 146 -0.56 -5.68 41.37
N SER A 147 -0.60 -4.39 41.06
CA SER A 147 -0.75 -3.86 39.70
C SER A 147 0.49 -3.05 39.32
N TYR A 148 0.96 -3.20 38.09
CA TYR A 148 2.03 -2.37 37.54
C TYR A 148 1.93 -2.28 36.02
N LEU A 149 2.45 -1.19 35.46
CA LEU A 149 2.57 -1.00 34.02
C LEU A 149 3.89 -1.55 33.51
N SER A 150 3.83 -2.27 32.39
CA SER A 150 4.98 -2.83 31.69
C SER A 150 4.87 -2.55 30.19
N THR A 151 6.00 -2.51 29.49
CA THR A 151 6.09 -2.28 28.04
C THR A 151 6.41 -3.54 27.24
N ASN A 152 6.47 -4.69 27.92
CA ASN A 152 6.81 -5.97 27.30
C ASN A 152 5.67 -6.58 26.48
N LEU A 153 4.41 -6.34 26.82
CA LEU A 153 3.27 -6.77 26.01
C LEU A 153 2.68 -5.59 25.27
N LYS A 154 2.45 -5.78 23.97
CA LYS A 154 1.77 -4.84 23.08
C LYS A 154 0.77 -5.61 22.25
N TRP A 155 -0.24 -4.93 21.75
CA TRP A 155 -1.12 -5.52 20.76
C TRP A 155 -1.46 -4.51 19.67
N LYS A 156 -1.76 -5.03 18.48
CA LYS A 156 -2.30 -4.26 17.37
C LYS A 156 -3.36 -5.09 16.65
N VAL A 157 -4.21 -4.41 15.88
CA VAL A 157 -5.14 -5.09 14.98
C VAL A 157 -4.53 -5.16 13.59
N ASN A 158 -4.58 -6.35 12.99
CA ASN A 158 -4.32 -6.53 11.58
C ASN A 158 -5.65 -6.90 10.90
N TYR A 159 -5.97 -6.21 9.81
CA TYR A 159 -7.18 -6.39 9.03
C TYR A 159 -6.87 -7.03 7.68
N GLN A 160 -7.78 -7.86 7.20
CA GLN A 160 -7.85 -8.28 5.81
C GLN A 160 -9.19 -7.85 5.24
N LEU A 161 -9.16 -6.93 4.28
CA LEU A 161 -10.35 -6.46 3.58
C LEU A 161 -10.47 -7.21 2.25
N MET A 162 -11.51 -8.05 2.15
CA MET A 162 -11.83 -8.81 0.94
C MET A 162 -12.92 -8.07 0.17
N LEU A 163 -12.51 -7.44 -0.93
CA LEU A 163 -13.40 -6.85 -1.92
C LEU A 163 -13.92 -8.00 -2.80
N GLU A 164 -15.16 -8.43 -2.57
CA GLU A 164 -15.84 -9.40 -3.42
C GLU A 164 -16.61 -8.68 -4.54
N ASN A 165 -16.25 -9.01 -5.78
CA ASN A 165 -17.03 -8.63 -6.95
C ASN A 165 -18.15 -9.67 -7.09
N GLU A 166 -19.41 -9.32 -6.83
CA GLU A 166 -20.46 -9.35 -7.87
C GLU A 166 -21.90 -9.16 -7.36
N ASP A 167 -22.28 -9.43 -6.10
CA ASP A 167 -23.73 -9.44 -5.78
C ASP A 167 -24.23 -8.71 -4.53
N ALA A 168 -23.38 -8.21 -3.61
CA ALA A 168 -23.87 -7.77 -2.29
C ALA A 168 -23.51 -6.35 -1.81
N ASN A 169 -22.68 -5.56 -2.52
CA ASN A 169 -22.11 -4.29 -2.02
C ASN A 169 -21.42 -4.38 -0.63
N LEU A 170 -21.29 -5.57 -0.08
CA LEU A 170 -20.74 -5.85 1.23
C LEU A 170 -19.40 -6.53 1.02
N SER A 171 -18.35 -5.90 1.56
CA SER A 171 -17.02 -6.49 1.61
C SER A 171 -16.83 -7.19 2.95
N LEU A 172 -16.05 -8.27 2.97
CA LEU A 172 -15.73 -8.97 4.20
C LEU A 172 -14.47 -8.35 4.82
N LEU A 173 -14.57 -7.88 6.05
CA LEU A 173 -13.46 -7.40 6.87
C LEU A 173 -13.15 -8.45 7.94
N ILE A 174 -11.95 -9.02 7.88
CA ILE A 174 -11.44 -9.97 8.86
C ILE A 174 -10.47 -9.21 9.76
N ALA A 175 -10.70 -9.22 11.07
CA ALA A 175 -9.81 -8.61 12.05
C ALA A 175 -9.12 -9.71 12.88
N VAL A 176 -7.81 -9.57 13.07
CA VAL A 176 -7.02 -10.39 13.99
C VAL A 176 -6.26 -9.50 14.97
N ALA A 177 -6.22 -9.91 16.23
CA ALA A 177 -5.39 -9.31 17.26
C ALA A 177 -4.01 -9.95 17.20
N ASP A 178 -2.97 -9.12 17.09
CA ASP A 178 -1.57 -9.52 17.09
C ASP A 178 -0.94 -9.03 18.39
N ILE A 179 -0.78 -9.95 19.35
CA ILE A 179 -0.24 -9.70 20.68
C ILE A 179 1.23 -10.08 20.68
N ARG A 180 2.12 -9.13 20.97
CA ARG A 180 3.56 -9.32 20.97
C ARG A 180 4.12 -9.29 22.38
N ASN A 181 4.93 -10.28 22.73
CA ASN A 181 5.73 -10.31 23.95
C ASN A 181 7.20 -10.00 23.63
N ASP A 182 7.63 -8.79 23.95
CA ASP A 182 9.00 -8.31 23.84
C ASP A 182 9.90 -8.75 25.01
N ALA A 183 9.35 -9.40 26.05
CA ALA A 183 10.18 -9.97 27.12
C ALA A 183 10.86 -11.26 26.64
N PRO A 184 12.08 -11.57 27.13
CA PRO A 184 12.74 -12.85 26.83
C PRO A 184 12.04 -14.03 27.51
N SER A 185 11.30 -13.78 28.58
CA SER A 185 10.56 -14.79 29.32
C SER A 185 9.14 -14.94 28.77
N ALA A 186 8.68 -16.18 28.72
CA ALA A 186 7.30 -16.48 28.40
C ALA A 186 6.35 -16.11 29.55
N MET A 187 5.07 -15.95 29.24
CA MET A 187 4.04 -15.55 30.21
C MET A 187 2.79 -16.42 30.05
N SER A 188 2.26 -16.89 31.18
CA SER A 188 0.95 -17.54 31.26
C SER A 188 -0.08 -16.49 31.69
N LEU A 189 -1.12 -16.29 30.87
CA LEU A 189 -2.14 -15.28 31.07
C LEU A 189 -3.49 -15.96 31.32
N GLU A 190 -4.13 -15.64 32.44
CA GLU A 190 -5.42 -16.23 32.81
C GLU A 190 -6.61 -15.44 32.26
N GLN A 191 -6.56 -14.12 32.39
CA GLN A 191 -7.55 -13.21 31.83
C GLN A 191 -6.83 -12.10 31.09
N VAL A 192 -7.25 -11.86 29.86
CA VAL A 192 -6.69 -10.80 29.03
C VAL A 192 -7.79 -9.90 28.51
N GLU A 193 -7.58 -8.60 28.70
CA GLU A 193 -8.40 -7.54 28.15
C GLU A 193 -7.52 -6.69 27.21
N LEU A 194 -7.98 -6.46 26.00
CA LEU A 194 -7.34 -5.62 25.00
C LEU A 194 -8.10 -4.30 24.92
N PHE A 195 -7.39 -3.18 25.00
CA PHE A 195 -8.00 -1.85 24.99
C PHE A 195 -7.56 -1.05 23.76
N ALA A 196 -8.54 -0.53 23.02
CA ALA A 196 -8.37 0.33 21.86
C ALA A 196 -9.03 1.71 22.09
N GLY A 197 -8.74 2.66 21.21
CA GLY A 197 -9.19 4.05 21.32
C GLY A 197 -8.02 5.02 21.47
N ASP A 198 -8.32 6.26 21.82
CA ASP A 198 -7.30 7.30 22.06
C ASP A 198 -6.84 7.24 23.52
N ILE A 199 -5.81 6.45 23.78
CA ILE A 199 -5.28 6.19 25.12
C ILE A 199 -3.94 6.91 25.25
N ASN A 200 -3.97 8.15 25.72
CA ASN A 200 -2.78 8.97 25.91
C ASN A 200 -2.11 8.68 27.26
N ILE A 201 -1.53 7.49 27.40
CA ILE A 201 -0.67 7.18 28.54
C ILE A 201 0.75 7.63 28.20
N LYS A 202 1.16 8.77 28.77
CA LYS A 202 2.52 9.26 28.67
C LYS A 202 3.46 8.23 29.30
N VAL A 203 4.20 7.51 28.47
CA VAL A 203 5.38 6.79 28.93
C VAL A 203 6.40 7.87 29.27
N PRO A 204 6.81 8.03 30.55
CA PRO A 204 7.87 8.96 30.87
C PRO A 204 9.04 8.62 29.97
N SER A 205 9.52 9.62 29.24
CA SER A 205 10.69 9.50 28.36
C SER A 205 11.92 9.34 29.25
N SER A 206 12.02 8.20 29.92
CA SER A 206 13.19 7.79 30.68
C SER A 206 14.28 7.53 29.65
N SER A 207 15.10 8.56 29.50
CA SER A 207 16.36 8.63 28.78
C SER A 207 17.19 7.33 28.87
N LEU A 208 17.87 7.01 27.76
CA LEU A 208 19.08 6.16 27.69
C LEU A 208 18.92 4.64 27.86
N MET A 209 17.84 4.04 27.39
CA MET A 209 17.95 2.64 26.94
C MET A 209 18.75 2.63 25.64
N LEU A 210 20.00 2.14 25.70
CA LEU A 210 20.83 1.75 24.55
C LEU A 210 20.05 0.73 23.72
N ARG A 211 19.18 1.23 22.84
CA ARG A 211 18.48 0.43 21.85
C ARG A 211 19.53 -0.02 20.85
N HIS A 212 20.20 -1.14 21.14
CA HIS A 212 20.99 -1.85 20.14
C HIS A 212 20.11 -2.03 18.92
N GLY A 213 20.54 -1.43 17.81
CA GLY A 213 19.80 -1.35 16.57
C GLY A 213 19.54 -2.74 15.99
N PHE A 214 18.46 -3.37 16.40
CA PHE A 214 17.77 -4.33 15.57
C PHE A 214 16.98 -3.52 14.56
N THR A 215 17.57 -3.34 13.38
CA THR A 215 16.83 -3.02 12.17
C THR A 215 15.69 -4.02 12.04
N GLU A 216 14.45 -3.52 12.09
CA GLU A 216 13.24 -4.23 11.64
C GLU A 216 13.40 -4.57 10.15
N LEU A 217 14.14 -5.62 9.85
CA LEU A 217 13.88 -6.38 8.64
C LEU A 217 12.55 -7.08 8.89
N ALA A 218 11.53 -6.61 8.15
CA ALA A 218 10.26 -7.27 7.96
C ALA A 218 10.49 -8.77 7.82
N SER A 219 10.27 -9.49 8.92
CA SER A 219 10.39 -10.93 8.93
C SER A 219 9.23 -11.45 8.10
N ALA A 220 9.63 -12.14 7.04
CA ALA A 220 8.84 -13.00 6.18
C ALA A 220 7.53 -13.44 6.81
N MET A 221 6.45 -13.31 6.02
CA MET A 221 5.23 -14.09 6.23
C MET A 221 5.65 -15.55 6.41
N THR A 222 5.77 -16.01 7.66
CA THR A 222 5.80 -17.42 7.96
C THR A 222 4.47 -17.94 7.49
N THR A 223 4.49 -18.72 6.41
CA THR A 223 3.38 -19.52 5.96
C THR A 223 3.08 -20.53 7.07
N SER A 224 2.30 -20.10 8.07
CA SER A 224 1.64 -21.01 8.98
C SER A 224 0.79 -21.94 8.13
N ASN A 225 1.11 -23.22 8.21
CA ASN A 225 0.46 -24.31 7.52
C ASN A 225 -1.07 -24.24 7.77
N PRO A 226 -1.93 -24.10 6.74
CA PRO A 226 -3.37 -23.86 6.94
C PRO A 226 -4.17 -25.09 7.42
N ASN A 227 -3.51 -26.19 7.80
CA ASN A 227 -4.14 -27.46 8.13
C ASN A 227 -3.98 -27.86 9.61
N MET A 228 -4.33 -26.96 10.53
CA MET A 228 -4.50 -27.31 11.94
C MET A 228 -5.58 -26.46 12.63
N PHE A 229 -6.74 -26.33 11.98
CA PHE A 229 -7.96 -25.82 12.62
C PHE A 229 -8.74 -27.00 13.22
N ASP A 230 -8.27 -27.51 14.37
CA ASP A 230 -9.17 -28.26 15.27
C ASP A 230 -10.09 -27.23 15.95
N SER A 231 -11.28 -27.06 15.39
CA SER A 231 -12.19 -25.94 15.61
C SER A 231 -12.84 -25.83 16.99
N GLU A 232 -12.47 -26.66 17.97
CA GLU A 232 -13.14 -26.69 19.28
C GLU A 232 -12.37 -25.96 20.39
N ASN A 233 -11.08 -25.64 20.20
CA ASN A 233 -10.24 -25.03 21.24
C ASN A 233 -9.60 -23.69 20.87
N GLU A 234 -10.13 -22.99 19.87
CA GLU A 234 -9.61 -21.66 19.54
C GLU A 234 -10.04 -20.63 20.59
N ASN A 235 -9.10 -19.75 20.93
CA ASN A 235 -9.35 -18.58 21.78
C ASN A 235 -9.92 -17.48 20.89
N PHE A 236 -11.01 -16.86 21.31
CA PHE A 236 -11.70 -15.84 20.54
C PHE A 236 -11.71 -14.51 21.28
N VAL A 237 -11.50 -13.42 20.54
CA VAL A 237 -11.54 -12.06 21.09
C VAL A 237 -12.93 -11.47 20.87
N PHE A 238 -13.65 -11.13 21.94
CA PHE A 238 -14.98 -10.52 21.84
C PHE A 238 -15.03 -9.14 22.49
N GLU A 239 -15.81 -8.23 21.91
CA GLU A 239 -16.06 -6.89 22.46
C GLU A 239 -16.95 -7.01 23.71
N TYR A 240 -16.59 -6.32 24.80
CA TYR A 240 -17.31 -6.45 26.07
C TYR A 240 -17.72 -5.12 26.72
N ALA A 241 -17.02 -4.03 26.45
CA ALA A 241 -17.33 -2.73 27.07
C ALA A 241 -16.83 -1.54 26.25
N GLU A 242 -17.56 -0.43 26.34
CA GLU A 242 -17.12 0.91 25.94
C GLU A 242 -17.07 1.81 27.19
N LEU A 243 -15.95 2.48 27.39
CA LEU A 243 -15.66 3.32 28.56
C LEU A 243 -15.09 4.66 28.10
N ASN A 244 -15.96 5.65 27.89
CA ASN A 244 -15.59 7.02 27.50
C ASN A 244 -14.71 7.06 26.23
N GLY A 245 -15.10 6.33 25.17
CA GLY A 245 -14.34 6.25 23.91
C GLY A 245 -13.14 5.29 23.94
N ILE A 246 -12.96 4.55 25.03
CA ILE A 246 -12.06 3.39 25.11
C ILE A 246 -12.88 2.13 24.89
N TYR A 247 -12.45 1.27 23.96
CA TYR A 247 -13.15 0.04 23.60
C TYR A 247 -12.37 -1.16 24.12
N GLY A 248 -13.04 -1.99 24.93
CA GLY A 248 -12.48 -3.17 25.56
C GLY A 248 -12.89 -4.46 24.86
N TYR A 249 -11.91 -5.32 24.60
CA TYR A 249 -12.09 -6.67 24.09
C TYR A 249 -11.55 -7.68 25.10
N LYS A 250 -12.21 -8.82 25.26
CA LYS A 250 -11.81 -9.87 26.20
C LYS A 250 -11.45 -11.14 25.44
N ILE A 251 -10.43 -11.83 25.92
CA ILE A 251 -10.05 -13.18 25.46
C ILE A 251 -10.74 -14.17 26.41
N ASP A 252 -11.49 -15.11 25.83
CA ASP A 252 -12.38 -16.03 26.55
C ASP A 252 -11.64 -17.06 27.40
N LYS A 253 -10.42 -17.44 26.98
CA LYS A 253 -9.66 -18.54 27.56
C LYS A 253 -8.23 -18.11 27.93
N PRO A 254 -7.66 -18.70 28.99
CA PRO A 254 -6.24 -18.56 29.31
C PRO A 254 -5.35 -18.98 28.15
N PHE A 255 -4.21 -18.32 27.99
CA PHE A 255 -3.21 -18.72 27.00
C PHE A 255 -1.78 -18.43 27.45
N TYR A 256 -0.85 -19.10 26.79
CA TYR A 256 0.58 -18.96 27.01
C TYR A 256 1.21 -18.25 25.82
N ILE A 257 2.00 -17.21 26.08
CA ILE A 257 2.77 -16.50 25.06
C ILE A 257 4.27 -16.65 25.33
N GLY A 258 5.00 -17.14 24.33
CA GLY A 258 6.46 -17.30 24.40
C GLY A 258 7.17 -15.96 24.55
N GLY A 259 8.38 -15.98 25.10
CA GLY A 259 9.24 -14.79 25.11
C GLY A 259 9.71 -14.46 23.69
N MET A 260 9.72 -13.17 23.33
CA MET A 260 10.08 -12.70 21.98
C MET A 260 9.21 -13.30 20.87
N THR A 261 7.92 -13.52 21.13
CA THR A 261 6.98 -14.10 20.15
C THR A 261 5.76 -13.22 19.93
N ASN A 262 5.07 -13.47 18.82
CA ASN A 262 3.74 -12.92 18.54
C ASN A 262 2.70 -14.02 18.67
N TYR A 263 1.53 -13.67 19.19
CA TYR A 263 0.37 -14.52 19.34
C TYR A 263 -0.81 -13.89 18.62
N ILE A 264 -1.29 -14.54 17.57
CA ILE A 264 -2.32 -14.03 16.67
C ILE A 264 -3.65 -14.69 17.01
N LEU A 265 -4.69 -13.90 17.24
CA LEU A 265 -6.03 -14.35 17.58
C LEU A 265 -7.08 -13.76 16.64
N SER A 266 -8.09 -14.54 16.29
CA SER A 266 -9.23 -14.02 15.55
C SER A 266 -10.07 -13.09 16.43
N MET A 267 -10.50 -11.95 15.89
CA MET A 267 -11.39 -11.00 16.58
C MET A 267 -12.79 -11.00 16.02
N PHE A 268 -12.96 -10.66 14.74
CA PHE A 268 -14.27 -10.61 14.13
C PHE A 268 -14.18 -10.70 12.60
N HIS A 269 -15.29 -11.12 12.00
CA HIS A 269 -15.48 -11.24 10.57
C HIS A 269 -16.77 -10.49 10.23
N ASP A 270 -16.64 -9.21 9.89
CA ASP A 270 -17.80 -8.37 9.63
C ASP A 270 -18.00 -8.11 8.14
N ARG A 271 -19.26 -7.99 7.75
CA ARG A 271 -19.62 -7.42 6.46
C ARG A 271 -19.73 -5.92 6.60
N ILE A 272 -18.91 -5.19 5.84
CA ILE A 272 -18.83 -3.74 5.89
C ILE A 272 -19.21 -3.12 4.55
N ASN A 273 -19.67 -1.88 4.61
CA ASN A 273 -19.97 -1.10 3.41
C ASN A 273 -18.66 -0.51 2.89
N ILE A 274 -18.36 -0.77 1.62
CA ILE A 274 -17.24 -0.20 0.90
C ILE A 274 -17.77 0.54 -0.32
N GLU A 275 -17.38 1.80 -0.48
CA GLU A 275 -17.51 2.53 -1.74
C GLU A 275 -16.15 2.58 -2.42
N GLN A 276 -16.04 2.06 -3.63
CA GLN A 276 -14.85 2.18 -4.47
C GLN A 276 -15.03 3.34 -5.44
N TYR A 277 -14.03 4.19 -5.55
CA TYR A 277 -14.01 5.30 -6.50
C TYR A 277 -12.56 5.64 -6.87
N VAL A 278 -12.40 6.53 -7.83
CA VAL A 278 -11.10 7.05 -8.22
C VAL A 278 -11.01 8.51 -7.87
N LYS A 279 -9.96 8.88 -7.13
CA LYS A 279 -9.74 10.25 -6.68
C LYS A 279 -8.75 10.93 -7.60
N VAL A 280 -9.08 12.11 -8.09
CA VAL A 280 -8.17 12.97 -8.86
C VAL A 280 -7.98 14.24 -8.07
N SER A 281 -6.87 14.33 -7.32
CA SER A 281 -6.55 15.51 -6.52
C SER A 281 -5.45 16.32 -7.19
N ILE A 282 -5.77 17.54 -7.62
CA ILE A 282 -4.81 18.43 -8.27
C ILE A 282 -4.56 19.63 -7.35
N SER A 283 -3.28 19.86 -7.04
CA SER A 283 -2.80 21.04 -6.34
C SER A 283 -1.74 21.70 -7.21
N SER A 284 -2.17 22.58 -8.11
CA SER A 284 -1.26 23.25 -9.05
C SER A 284 -1.50 24.75 -9.11
N TYR A 285 -0.41 25.48 -9.38
CA TYR A 285 -0.44 26.91 -9.61
C TYR A 285 -0.05 27.21 -11.06
N GLY A 286 -0.84 28.05 -11.72
CA GLY A 286 -0.50 28.61 -13.02
C GLY A 286 -1.13 27.90 -14.22
N VAL A 287 -0.71 28.36 -15.40
CA VAL A 287 -1.15 27.88 -16.71
C VAL A 287 -0.21 26.75 -17.13
N SER A 288 -0.59 25.52 -16.88
CA SER A 288 0.11 24.35 -17.41
C SER A 288 -0.88 23.23 -17.77
N ALA A 289 -0.51 22.47 -18.80
CA ALA A 289 -1.13 21.19 -19.07
C ALA A 289 -0.58 20.18 -18.06
N LEU A 290 -1.46 19.52 -17.31
CA LEU A 290 -1.08 18.48 -16.36
C LEU A 290 -1.67 17.16 -16.81
N LYS A 291 -0.84 16.12 -16.85
CA LYS A 291 -1.26 14.75 -17.13
C LYS A 291 -0.93 13.90 -15.91
N GLY A 292 -1.84 13.03 -15.51
CA GLY A 292 -1.63 12.13 -14.38
C GLY A 292 -2.58 10.95 -14.38
N LYS A 293 -2.48 10.15 -13.33
CA LYS A 293 -3.36 9.00 -13.08
C LYS A 293 -4.25 9.30 -11.89
N GLY A 294 -5.48 8.80 -11.91
CA GLY A 294 -6.33 8.85 -10.73
C GLY A 294 -5.80 7.92 -9.64
N GLU A 295 -6.18 8.12 -8.38
CA GLU A 295 -5.81 7.27 -7.25
C GLU A 295 -6.94 6.30 -6.92
N ARG A 296 -6.63 5.00 -6.76
CA ARG A 296 -7.59 4.01 -6.24
C ARG A 296 -7.98 4.39 -4.82
N SER A 297 -9.23 4.76 -4.61
CA SER A 297 -9.72 5.29 -3.35
C SER A 297 -10.94 4.53 -2.87
N TYR A 298 -11.08 4.43 -1.54
CA TYR A 298 -12.12 3.65 -0.90
C TYR A 298 -12.69 4.43 0.27
N ARG A 299 -14.01 4.35 0.47
CA ARG A 299 -14.65 4.70 1.74
C ARG A 299 -15.15 3.44 2.40
N LEU A 300 -14.78 3.28 3.67
CA LEU A 300 -15.17 2.17 4.51
C LEU A 300 -16.11 2.67 5.60
N LYS A 301 -17.20 1.94 5.84
CA LYS A 301 -18.10 2.19 6.97
C LYS A 301 -18.45 0.89 7.68
N SER A 302 -18.10 0.84 8.96
CA SER A 302 -18.58 -0.19 9.88
C SER A 302 -19.97 0.17 10.38
N SER A 303 -20.93 -0.73 10.23
CA SER A 303 -22.33 -0.47 10.61
C SER A 303 -22.64 -0.90 12.05
N ASN A 304 -21.87 -1.83 12.60
CA ASN A 304 -22.20 -2.56 13.83
C ASN A 304 -21.20 -2.36 14.97
N ARG A 305 -19.95 -1.94 14.69
CA ARG A 305 -18.93 -1.81 15.74
C ARG A 305 -17.85 -0.78 15.46
N PHE A 306 -17.14 -0.41 16.52
CA PHE A 306 -15.92 0.38 16.43
C PHE A 306 -14.80 -0.46 15.81
N LEU A 307 -14.01 0.14 14.91
CA LEU A 307 -12.81 -0.49 14.36
C LEU A 307 -11.57 0.16 14.98
N PRO A 308 -10.79 -0.58 15.79
CA PRO A 308 -9.50 -0.12 16.29
C PRO A 308 -8.53 0.26 15.17
N GLN A 309 -7.64 1.19 15.45
CA GLN A 309 -6.50 1.49 14.58
C GLN A 309 -5.69 0.21 14.31
N GLY A 310 -5.32 -0.01 13.04
CA GLY A 310 -4.64 -1.23 12.64
C GLY A 310 -4.20 -1.22 11.18
N THR A 311 -3.33 -2.15 10.83
CA THR A 311 -2.84 -2.32 9.47
C THR A 311 -3.85 -3.13 8.66
N CYS A 312 -4.20 -2.72 7.45
CA CYS A 312 -5.19 -3.37 6.62
C CYS A 312 -4.62 -3.77 5.26
N VAL A 313 -4.59 -5.09 5.01
CA VAL A 313 -4.26 -5.65 3.69
C VAL A 313 -5.55 -5.75 2.88
N VAL A 314 -5.57 -5.10 1.71
CA VAL A 314 -6.74 -5.09 0.83
C VAL A 314 -6.55 -6.10 -0.28
N ARG A 315 -7.55 -6.96 -0.46
CA ARG A 315 -7.57 -8.00 -1.48
C ARG A 315 -8.79 -7.82 -2.39
N HIS A 316 -8.58 -8.05 -3.67
CA HIS A 316 -9.64 -8.10 -4.68
C HIS A 316 -9.54 -9.43 -5.42
N SER A 317 -10.63 -10.20 -5.45
CA SER A 317 -10.63 -11.57 -6.00
C SER A 317 -9.48 -12.42 -5.47
N LYS A 318 -9.26 -12.37 -4.14
CA LYS A 318 -8.18 -13.06 -3.38
C LYS A 318 -6.74 -12.58 -3.65
N ARG A 319 -6.52 -11.61 -4.54
CA ARG A 319 -5.19 -11.04 -4.82
C ARG A 319 -4.95 -9.79 -4.00
N ILE A 320 -3.73 -9.58 -3.49
CA ILE A 320 -3.37 -8.35 -2.77
C ILE A 320 -3.32 -7.20 -3.77
N ILE A 321 -4.03 -6.11 -3.48
CA ILE A 321 -4.03 -4.88 -4.30
C ILE A 321 -3.41 -3.68 -3.60
N GLY A 322 -3.16 -3.79 -2.28
CA GLY A 322 -2.50 -2.75 -1.51
C GLY A 322 -2.59 -3.00 -0.01
N GLU A 323 -1.93 -2.12 0.73
CA GLU A 323 -1.91 -2.08 2.19
C GLU A 323 -2.14 -0.63 2.63
N THR A 324 -2.86 -0.45 3.74
CA THR A 324 -3.11 0.86 4.33
C THR A 324 -3.11 0.77 5.85
N GLN A 325 -2.98 1.91 6.53
CA GLN A 325 -3.18 2.00 7.98
C GLN A 325 -4.58 2.57 8.23
N LEU A 326 -5.45 1.79 8.86
CA LEU A 326 -6.74 2.26 9.35
C LEU A 326 -6.53 3.00 10.66
N SER A 327 -7.18 4.16 10.80
CA SER A 327 -7.29 4.88 12.06
C SER A 327 -8.35 4.23 12.96
N ASN A 328 -8.56 4.78 14.17
CA ASN A 328 -9.74 4.44 14.96
C ASN A 328 -11.00 4.93 14.20
N ILE A 329 -11.95 4.05 13.90
CA ILE A 329 -13.16 4.37 13.13
C ILE A 329 -14.40 4.11 13.99
N ALA A 330 -15.17 5.17 14.26
CA ALA A 330 -16.41 5.05 15.02
C ALA A 330 -17.50 4.30 14.22
N VAL A 331 -18.46 3.74 14.96
CA VAL A 331 -19.65 3.10 14.36
C VAL A 331 -20.34 4.09 13.44
N ASN A 332 -20.72 3.66 12.24
CA ASN A 332 -21.38 4.45 11.21
C ASN A 332 -20.59 5.66 10.67
N GLN A 333 -19.29 5.76 10.93
CA GLN A 333 -18.43 6.77 10.33
C GLN A 333 -17.81 6.27 9.03
N TRP A 334 -17.80 7.11 8.00
CA TRP A 334 -17.02 6.86 6.79
C TRP A 334 -15.54 7.16 7.04
N TYR A 335 -14.68 6.22 6.69
CA TYR A 335 -13.23 6.37 6.66
C TYR A 335 -12.72 6.26 5.23
N GLU A 336 -11.98 7.26 4.78
CA GLU A 336 -11.43 7.33 3.43
C GLU A 336 -9.95 6.94 3.42
N PHE A 337 -9.55 6.07 2.48
CA PHE A 337 -8.15 5.72 2.26
C PHE A 337 -7.85 5.49 0.77
N THR A 338 -6.59 5.62 0.39
CA THR A 338 -6.11 5.41 -0.98
C THR A 338 -5.10 4.25 -1.03
N LEU A 339 -5.03 3.56 -2.18
CA LEU A 339 -4.09 2.46 -2.45
C LEU A 339 -3.18 2.78 -3.67
N GLY A 340 -2.86 4.07 -3.85
CA GLY A 340 -2.01 4.57 -4.94
C GLY A 340 -2.68 4.66 -6.31
N ASP A 341 -1.87 4.95 -7.33
CA ASP A 341 -2.33 5.26 -8.69
C ASP A 341 -3.06 4.11 -9.38
N ASP A 342 -4.19 4.44 -10.01
CA ASP A 342 -4.97 3.62 -10.93
C ASP A 342 -4.46 3.80 -12.37
N PRO A 343 -3.73 2.83 -12.94
CA PRO A 343 -3.16 2.98 -14.29
C PRO A 343 -4.23 3.08 -15.38
N ASP A 344 -5.46 2.62 -15.11
CA ASP A 344 -6.53 2.58 -16.10
C ASP A 344 -7.38 3.86 -16.11
N ILE A 345 -7.15 4.79 -15.16
CA ILE A 345 -7.80 6.10 -15.15
C ILE A 345 -6.76 7.18 -15.35
N VAL A 346 -6.75 7.80 -16.52
CA VAL A 346 -5.82 8.88 -16.87
C VAL A 346 -6.58 10.19 -16.94
N TYR A 347 -5.99 11.25 -16.42
CA TYR A 347 -6.52 12.60 -16.54
C TYR A 347 -5.55 13.52 -17.29
N GLN A 348 -6.12 14.49 -18.01
CA GLN A 348 -5.42 15.63 -18.59
C GLN A 348 -6.16 16.90 -18.19
N GLN A 349 -5.44 17.87 -17.62
CA GLN A 349 -5.97 19.17 -17.24
C GLN A 349 -5.34 20.25 -18.10
N TYR A 350 -6.16 21.14 -18.65
CA TYR A 350 -5.74 22.37 -19.31
C TYR A 350 -6.23 23.55 -18.50
N SER A 351 -5.32 24.47 -18.19
CA SER A 351 -5.64 25.70 -17.48
C SER A 351 -5.36 26.90 -18.40
N THR A 352 -6.32 27.80 -18.52
CA THR A 352 -6.21 29.00 -19.35
C THR A 352 -6.46 30.23 -18.49
N LEU A 353 -5.48 31.13 -18.42
CA LEU A 353 -5.65 32.43 -17.75
C LEU A 353 -6.55 33.32 -18.61
N LEU A 354 -7.74 33.64 -18.13
CA LEU A 354 -8.66 34.56 -18.79
C LEU A 354 -8.31 36.03 -18.53
N SER A 355 -7.96 36.37 -17.29
CA SER A 355 -7.63 37.75 -16.92
C SER A 355 -6.79 37.82 -15.66
N THR A 356 -6.01 38.90 -15.54
CA THR A 356 -5.35 39.30 -14.29
C THR A 356 -5.69 40.76 -14.02
N THR A 357 -6.26 41.05 -12.87
CA THR A 357 -6.49 42.41 -12.38
C THR A 357 -5.58 42.65 -11.18
N LEU A 358 -4.80 43.72 -11.22
CA LEU A 358 -4.06 44.20 -10.06
C LEU A 358 -4.94 45.23 -9.37
N ASP A 359 -5.50 44.87 -8.21
CA ASP A 359 -6.31 45.80 -7.44
C ASP A 359 -5.36 46.76 -6.71
N LYS A 360 -5.19 47.96 -7.27
CA LYS A 360 -4.37 49.03 -6.68
C LYS A 360 -5.18 49.90 -5.72
N ASP A 361 -6.49 49.71 -5.68
CA ASP A 361 -7.41 50.60 -4.97
C ASP A 361 -7.79 50.00 -3.63
N LYS A 362 -6.95 50.27 -2.61
CA LYS A 362 -7.35 50.72 -1.26
C LYS A 362 -6.22 50.52 -0.22
N VAL A 363 -5.83 51.64 0.37
CA VAL A 363 -5.05 51.82 1.62
C VAL A 363 -3.53 51.57 1.48
N GLU A 364 -2.75 52.64 1.74
CA GLU A 364 -1.27 52.73 1.74
C GLU A 364 -0.52 51.70 2.61
N CYS A 365 -1.20 50.76 3.28
CA CYS A 365 -0.58 49.75 4.14
C CYS A 365 -0.84 48.28 3.76
N MET A 366 -1.66 47.97 2.74
CA MET A 366 -1.92 46.59 2.32
C MET A 366 -1.24 46.25 0.98
N LYS A 367 -0.54 45.10 0.96
CA LYS A 367 0.16 44.56 -0.23
C LYS A 367 -0.83 44.43 -1.39
N SER A 368 -0.45 44.94 -2.57
CA SER A 368 -1.25 44.87 -3.81
C SER A 368 -1.80 43.45 -4.03
N GLN A 369 -3.13 43.32 -4.11
CA GLN A 369 -3.75 42.02 -4.37
C GLN A 369 -3.87 41.79 -5.88
N ARG A 370 -3.29 40.69 -6.35
CA ARG A 370 -3.42 40.23 -7.73
C ARG A 370 -4.58 39.24 -7.80
N ARG A 371 -5.62 39.57 -8.57
CA ARG A 371 -6.74 38.68 -8.87
C ARG A 371 -6.54 38.08 -10.26
N SER A 372 -6.43 36.77 -10.34
CA SER A 372 -6.35 36.04 -11.61
C SER A 372 -7.59 35.17 -11.79
N VAL A 373 -8.16 35.17 -13.00
CA VAL A 373 -9.30 34.31 -13.36
C VAL A 373 -8.82 33.26 -14.35
N TYR A 374 -9.08 31.99 -14.06
CA TYR A 374 -8.71 30.86 -14.89
C TYR A 374 -9.95 30.09 -15.35
N VAL A 375 -9.86 29.48 -16.53
CA VAL A 375 -10.73 28.37 -16.98
C VAL A 375 -9.91 27.10 -16.89
N ILE A 376 -10.50 26.06 -16.30
CA ILE A 376 -9.87 24.75 -16.16
C ILE A 376 -10.74 23.74 -16.90
N GLU A 377 -10.16 23.08 -17.91
CA GLU A 377 -10.75 21.95 -18.62
C GLU A 377 -10.07 20.68 -18.11
N ILE A 378 -10.87 19.67 -17.74
CA ILE A 378 -10.36 18.35 -17.38
C ILE A 378 -10.94 17.30 -18.31
N ARG A 379 -10.06 16.46 -18.85
CA ARG A 379 -10.39 15.27 -19.63
C ARG A 379 -10.03 14.05 -18.81
N LEU A 380 -10.99 13.14 -18.68
CA LEU A 380 -10.85 11.89 -17.95
C LEU A 380 -11.05 10.73 -18.93
N SER A 381 -10.13 9.78 -18.91
CA SER A 381 -10.19 8.57 -19.71
C SER A 381 -10.28 7.37 -18.78
N ASN A 382 -11.33 6.56 -18.95
CA ASN A 382 -11.47 5.26 -18.29
C ASN A 382 -11.08 4.17 -19.29
N PHE A 383 -10.12 3.32 -18.92
CA PHE A 383 -9.71 2.16 -19.72
C PHE A 383 -10.23 0.83 -19.14
N LYS A 384 -11.03 0.88 -18.07
CA LYS A 384 -11.65 -0.30 -17.48
C LYS A 384 -12.90 -0.74 -18.24
N LYS A 385 -13.17 -2.04 -18.15
CA LYS A 385 -14.40 -2.67 -18.67
C LYS A 385 -15.65 -2.32 -17.87
N SER A 386 -15.51 -1.72 -16.69
CA SER A 386 -16.61 -1.30 -15.82
C SER A 386 -16.64 0.22 -15.69
N SER A 387 -17.83 0.75 -15.39
CA SER A 387 -17.96 2.16 -15.01
C SER A 387 -17.25 2.44 -13.69
N VAL A 388 -16.71 3.63 -13.53
CA VAL A 388 -15.99 4.05 -12.34
C VAL A 388 -16.52 5.40 -11.88
N ASP A 389 -16.81 5.52 -10.59
CA ASP A 389 -17.10 6.82 -9.98
C ASP A 389 -15.77 7.54 -9.73
N VAL A 390 -15.67 8.78 -10.22
CA VAL A 390 -14.49 9.64 -10.09
C VAL A 390 -14.83 10.85 -9.26
N GLU A 391 -14.02 11.09 -8.22
CA GLU A 391 -14.07 12.30 -7.44
C GLU A 391 -12.90 13.20 -7.78
N TYR A 392 -13.21 14.32 -8.42
CA TYR A 392 -12.25 15.36 -8.75
C TYR A 392 -12.18 16.38 -7.63
N SER A 393 -10.98 16.68 -7.16
CA SER A 393 -10.70 17.75 -6.19
C SER A 393 -9.61 18.68 -6.74
N TYR A 394 -9.94 19.95 -6.94
CA TYR A 394 -8.96 20.99 -7.27
C TYR A 394 -8.72 21.88 -6.05
N ASN A 395 -7.53 21.79 -5.47
CA ASN A 395 -7.16 22.56 -4.28
C ASN A 395 -6.53 23.89 -4.70
N VAL A 396 -7.20 25.00 -4.39
CA VAL A 396 -6.68 26.35 -4.62
C VAL A 396 -6.08 26.89 -3.33
N ASN A 397 -4.79 27.16 -3.32
CA ASN A 397 -4.17 27.88 -2.21
C ASN A 397 -4.44 29.39 -2.36
N GLY A 398 -5.55 29.85 -1.79
CA GLY A 398 -5.97 31.27 -1.79
C GLY A 398 -7.49 31.45 -1.78
N TYR A 399 -7.95 32.70 -1.90
CA TYR A 399 -9.38 33.00 -2.03
C TYR A 399 -9.83 32.78 -3.48
N ALA A 400 -10.68 31.78 -3.71
CA ALA A 400 -11.24 31.48 -5.02
C ALA A 400 -12.72 31.90 -5.11
N LEU A 401 -13.07 32.62 -6.18
CA LEU A 401 -14.44 32.93 -6.57
C LEU A 401 -14.73 32.13 -7.84
N ILE A 402 -15.56 31.09 -7.71
CA ILE A 402 -15.76 30.11 -8.78
C ILE A 402 -17.10 30.39 -9.46
N ARG A 403 -17.09 30.43 -10.80
CA ARG A 403 -18.29 30.54 -11.63
C ARG A 403 -18.27 29.43 -12.65
N LEU A 404 -19.24 28.51 -12.56
CA LEU A 404 -19.43 27.45 -13.55
C LEU A 404 -20.02 28.07 -14.81
N LEU A 405 -19.39 27.82 -15.96
CA LEU A 405 -19.90 28.27 -17.26
C LEU A 405 -20.86 27.19 -17.81
N PRO A 406 -22.13 27.52 -18.14
CA PRO A 406 -23.14 26.53 -18.52
C PRO A 406 -22.97 25.89 -19.92
N SER A 407 -21.88 26.12 -20.64
CA SER A 407 -21.78 25.77 -22.05
C SER A 407 -20.51 25.00 -22.33
N GLN A 408 -20.60 23.66 -22.38
CA GLN A 408 -19.84 22.69 -23.22
C GLN A 408 -20.11 21.23 -22.76
N ALA A 409 -21.37 20.89 -22.44
CA ALA A 409 -21.76 19.53 -22.04
C ALA A 409 -21.94 18.55 -23.23
N SER A 410 -21.52 18.93 -24.44
CA SER A 410 -21.84 18.23 -25.69
C SER A 410 -20.68 17.43 -26.31
N LEU A 411 -19.52 17.31 -25.65
CA LEU A 411 -18.38 16.50 -26.12
C LEU A 411 -17.98 15.36 -25.19
N LEU A 412 -18.70 15.19 -24.09
CA LEU A 412 -18.71 13.94 -23.35
C LEU A 412 -20.00 13.23 -23.75
N ASN A 413 -19.93 11.97 -24.17
CA ASN A 413 -21.09 11.06 -24.16
C ASN A 413 -21.46 10.72 -22.71
N VAL A 414 -21.59 11.75 -21.87
CA VAL A 414 -22.15 11.71 -20.54
C VAL A 414 -23.65 11.79 -20.78
N ASN A 415 -24.32 10.64 -20.71
CA ASN A 415 -25.77 10.59 -20.57
C ASN A 415 -26.16 11.43 -19.36
N GLU A 416 -26.49 12.71 -19.53
CA GLU A 416 -27.18 13.63 -18.60
C GLU A 416 -27.08 13.33 -17.08
N SER A 417 -25.91 12.93 -16.58
CA SER A 417 -25.74 12.52 -15.18
C SER A 417 -24.99 13.61 -14.42
N GLN A 418 -25.77 14.60 -13.99
CA GLN A 418 -25.61 15.40 -12.77
C GLN A 418 -24.17 15.59 -12.25
N SER A 419 -23.40 16.48 -12.88
CA SER A 419 -22.21 17.04 -12.22
C SER A 419 -22.63 18.15 -11.26
N LEU A 420 -22.65 17.84 -9.96
CA LEU A 420 -22.88 18.83 -8.90
C LEU A 420 -21.52 19.31 -8.38
N PHE A 421 -21.13 20.53 -8.71
CA PHE A 421 -19.93 21.15 -8.15
C PHE A 421 -20.28 21.87 -6.85
N GLN A 422 -19.58 21.54 -5.76
CA GLN A 422 -19.74 22.21 -4.47
C GLN A 422 -18.39 22.83 -4.04
N GLN A 423 -18.41 24.12 -3.68
CA GLN A 423 -17.25 24.78 -3.06
C GLN A 423 -17.27 24.49 -1.56
N LYS A 424 -16.18 23.91 -1.04
CA LYS A 424 -15.95 23.72 0.39
C LYS A 424 -14.47 23.91 0.66
N ASP A 425 -14.12 24.84 1.55
CA ASP A 425 -12.75 25.04 2.07
C ASP A 425 -11.66 25.14 1.00
N SER A 426 -11.72 26.18 0.15
CA SER A 426 -10.77 26.47 -0.94
C SER A 426 -10.57 25.34 -1.98
N ALA A 427 -11.36 24.27 -1.92
CA ALA A 427 -11.34 23.16 -2.86
C ALA A 427 -12.62 23.13 -3.72
N ILE A 428 -12.44 22.77 -4.99
CA ILE A 428 -13.53 22.46 -5.94
C ILE A 428 -13.71 20.96 -5.95
N LYS A 429 -14.91 20.47 -5.65
CA LYS A 429 -15.22 19.04 -5.71
C LYS A 429 -16.27 18.74 -6.78
N ALA A 430 -16.07 17.66 -7.53
CA ALA A 430 -17.03 17.14 -8.49
C ALA A 430 -17.05 15.61 -8.46
N ASN A 431 -18.24 15.03 -8.53
CA ASN A 431 -18.44 13.58 -8.67
C ASN A 431 -18.86 13.29 -10.11
N ILE A 432 -18.13 12.40 -10.78
CA ILE A 432 -18.26 12.11 -12.21
C ILE A 432 -18.35 10.60 -12.37
N LYS A 433 -19.44 10.10 -12.93
CA LYS A 433 -19.54 8.68 -13.30
C LYS A 433 -18.96 8.48 -14.69
N LEU A 434 -17.79 7.86 -14.77
CA LEU A 434 -17.22 7.47 -16.06
C LEU A 434 -17.84 6.16 -16.51
N ALA A 435 -18.45 6.15 -17.70
CA ALA A 435 -18.93 4.92 -18.30
C ALA A 435 -17.77 3.92 -18.47
N ALA A 436 -18.11 2.63 -18.50
CA ALA A 436 -17.15 1.63 -18.93
C ALA A 436 -16.58 2.05 -20.28
N ASN A 437 -15.28 1.86 -20.48
CA ASN A 437 -14.81 1.74 -21.85
C ASN A 437 -15.38 0.39 -22.31
N GLU A 438 -16.56 0.43 -22.92
CA GLU A 438 -16.79 -0.48 -24.02
C GLU A 438 -15.60 -0.21 -24.91
N LEU A 439 -14.59 -1.08 -24.86
CA LEU A 439 -13.58 -1.15 -25.90
C LEU A 439 -14.40 -1.22 -27.17
N GLN A 440 -14.65 -0.05 -27.78
CA GLN A 440 -15.14 0.02 -29.12
C GLN A 440 -13.99 -0.65 -29.84
N THR A 441 -14.14 -1.94 -30.08
CA THR A 441 -13.33 -2.65 -31.04
C THR A 441 -13.70 -1.92 -32.32
N PHE A 442 -12.99 -0.82 -32.57
CA PHE A 442 -13.18 -0.04 -33.77
C PHE A 442 -12.77 -1.04 -34.85
N SER A 443 -13.78 -1.58 -35.50
CA SER A 443 -13.58 -2.62 -36.48
C SER A 443 -13.69 -1.91 -37.81
N LYS A 444 -12.59 -1.94 -38.58
CA LYS A 444 -12.56 -1.31 -39.89
C LYS A 444 -12.73 -2.37 -40.94
N VAL A 445 -13.57 -2.06 -41.91
CA VAL A 445 -13.70 -2.88 -43.11
C VAL A 445 -12.52 -2.58 -44.02
N ILE A 446 -11.83 -3.64 -44.42
CA ILE A 446 -10.69 -3.56 -45.32
C ILE A 446 -10.89 -4.53 -46.46
N TRP A 447 -10.70 -3.99 -47.66
CA TRP A 447 -10.69 -4.73 -48.90
C TRP A 447 -9.26 -5.14 -49.24
N PHE A 448 -9.12 -6.38 -49.67
CA PHE A 448 -7.89 -6.99 -50.14
C PHE A 448 -8.08 -7.50 -51.57
N TRP A 449 -6.99 -7.60 -52.31
CA TRP A 449 -6.91 -8.27 -53.60
C TRP A 449 -5.75 -9.26 -53.59
N GLN A 450 -5.91 -10.39 -54.29
CA GLN A 450 -4.86 -11.40 -54.36
C GLN A 450 -3.78 -11.00 -55.36
N SER A 451 -2.54 -10.86 -54.90
CA SER A 451 -1.45 -10.28 -55.70
C SER A 451 -0.68 -11.22 -56.60
N ASN A 452 -0.89 -12.53 -56.43
CA ASN A 452 -0.20 -13.54 -57.20
C ASN A 452 -0.40 -13.34 -58.71
N PRO A 453 0.62 -13.58 -59.55
CA PRO A 453 0.47 -13.57 -61.01
C PRO A 453 -0.63 -14.53 -61.50
N ASN A 454 -0.75 -15.68 -60.81
CA ASN A 454 -1.69 -16.75 -61.10
C ASN A 454 -2.71 -16.91 -59.97
N SER A 455 -3.55 -15.89 -59.76
CA SER A 455 -4.46 -15.80 -58.60
C SER A 455 -5.53 -16.90 -58.47
N PHE A 456 -5.65 -17.82 -59.43
CA PHE A 456 -6.62 -18.93 -59.41
C PHE A 456 -5.99 -20.32 -59.25
N TYR A 457 -4.66 -20.44 -59.15
CA TYR A 457 -4.02 -21.73 -58.88
C TYR A 457 -4.10 -22.06 -57.38
N GLU A 458 -4.65 -23.23 -57.06
CA GLU A 458 -4.90 -23.66 -55.67
C GLU A 458 -3.62 -23.96 -54.87
N ASN A 459 -2.50 -24.20 -55.56
CA ASN A 459 -1.24 -24.63 -54.95
C ASN A 459 -0.26 -23.47 -54.64
N GLU A 460 -0.62 -22.22 -54.92
CA GLU A 460 0.20 -21.05 -54.57
C GLU A 460 -0.33 -20.39 -53.28
N ASP A 461 0.58 -20.01 -52.39
CA ASP A 461 0.24 -19.25 -51.19
C ASP A 461 -0.47 -17.95 -51.58
N LYS A 462 -1.67 -17.72 -51.04
CA LYS A 462 -2.48 -16.55 -51.38
C LYS A 462 -1.91 -15.31 -50.70
N GLU A 463 -1.10 -14.54 -51.42
CA GLU A 463 -0.65 -13.22 -50.96
C GLU A 463 -1.82 -12.23 -51.13
N LEU A 464 -2.39 -11.77 -50.01
CA LEU A 464 -3.43 -10.74 -50.01
C LEU A 464 -2.78 -9.37 -49.82
N LYS A 465 -2.92 -8.50 -50.81
CA LYS A 465 -2.52 -7.10 -50.71
C LYS A 465 -3.72 -6.22 -50.40
N ARG A 466 -3.50 -5.26 -49.53
CA ARG A 466 -4.51 -4.27 -49.14
C ARG A 466 -4.70 -3.26 -50.26
N TYR A 467 -5.92 -2.78 -50.46
CA TYR A 467 -6.11 -1.54 -51.22
C TYR A 467 -5.56 -0.33 -50.43
N PRO A 468 -5.06 0.72 -51.10
CA PRO A 468 -4.82 2.02 -50.50
C PRO A 468 -6.04 2.54 -49.75
N ASP A 469 -5.86 3.35 -48.70
CA ASP A 469 -6.95 3.71 -47.81
C ASP A 469 -8.07 4.52 -48.50
N PHE A 470 -7.72 5.34 -49.49
CA PHE A 470 -8.71 6.06 -50.29
C PHE A 470 -9.51 5.13 -51.21
N GLU A 471 -8.84 4.15 -51.86
CA GLU A 471 -9.51 3.14 -52.68
C GLU A 471 -10.39 2.26 -51.79
N ASN A 472 -9.89 1.82 -50.64
CA ASN A 472 -10.64 1.04 -49.68
C ASN A 472 -11.93 1.76 -49.22
N LYS A 473 -11.85 3.06 -48.94
CA LYS A 473 -13.02 3.90 -48.62
C LYS A 473 -13.99 4.00 -49.80
N PHE A 474 -13.47 4.18 -51.00
CA PHE A 474 -14.28 4.29 -52.22
C PHE A 474 -15.00 2.97 -52.54
N ILE A 475 -14.28 1.85 -52.47
CA ILE A 475 -14.79 0.50 -52.67
C ILE A 475 -15.87 0.18 -51.64
N GLU A 476 -15.62 0.45 -50.35
CA GLU A 476 -16.60 0.19 -49.29
C GLU A 476 -17.85 1.06 -49.47
N ASN A 477 -17.72 2.32 -49.87
CA ASN A 477 -18.86 3.20 -50.12
C ASN A 477 -19.75 2.68 -51.27
N SER A 478 -19.14 2.29 -52.40
CA SER A 478 -19.86 1.67 -53.51
C SER A 478 -20.55 0.36 -53.11
N TYR A 479 -19.87 -0.47 -52.31
CA TYR A 479 -20.44 -1.71 -51.79
C TYR A 479 -21.65 -1.46 -50.88
N GLN A 480 -21.56 -0.51 -49.95
CA GLN A 480 -22.65 -0.13 -49.05
C GLN A 480 -23.84 0.47 -49.80
N ASN A 481 -23.59 1.18 -50.91
CA ASN A 481 -24.63 1.70 -51.81
C ASN A 481 -25.28 0.61 -52.69
N GLN A 482 -24.93 -0.67 -52.50
CA GLN A 482 -25.43 -1.80 -53.27
C GLN A 482 -25.14 -1.68 -54.77
N GLU A 483 -24.08 -0.96 -55.15
CA GLU A 483 -23.60 -0.95 -56.52
C GLU A 483 -23.12 -2.37 -56.88
N LYS A 484 -23.29 -2.78 -58.14
CA LYS A 484 -22.84 -4.10 -58.59
C LYS A 484 -21.33 -4.14 -58.85
N GLU A 485 -20.77 -2.97 -59.13
CA GLU A 485 -19.39 -2.80 -59.55
C GLU A 485 -18.88 -1.42 -59.16
N VAL A 486 -17.56 -1.30 -58.96
CA VAL A 486 -16.88 -0.01 -58.73
C VAL A 486 -15.71 0.14 -59.70
N GLU A 487 -15.59 1.31 -60.31
CA GLU A 487 -14.50 1.63 -61.23
C GLU A 487 -13.35 2.35 -60.52
N LEU A 488 -12.17 1.73 -60.53
CA LEU A 488 -10.91 2.35 -60.13
C LEU A 488 -10.15 2.84 -61.37
N ASN A 489 -8.95 3.39 -61.21
CA ASN A 489 -8.18 3.95 -62.33
C ASN A 489 -7.95 2.92 -63.46
N ASN A 490 -7.23 1.84 -63.16
CA ASN A 490 -6.87 0.81 -64.15
C ASN A 490 -7.74 -0.45 -64.08
N TYR A 491 -8.62 -0.52 -63.08
CA TYR A 491 -9.32 -1.74 -62.73
C TYR A 491 -10.79 -1.49 -62.46
N LYS A 492 -11.57 -2.56 -62.46
CA LYS A 492 -12.97 -2.57 -62.09
C LYS A 492 -13.22 -3.75 -61.18
N ILE A 493 -13.95 -3.54 -60.09
CA ILE A 493 -14.29 -4.58 -59.11
C ILE A 493 -15.76 -4.93 -59.30
N ASP A 494 -16.06 -6.20 -59.54
CA ASP A 494 -17.41 -6.77 -59.57
C ASP A 494 -17.69 -7.39 -58.20
N PHE A 495 -18.57 -6.75 -57.42
CA PHE A 495 -18.94 -7.19 -56.08
C PHE A 495 -19.77 -8.47 -56.08
N THR A 496 -20.46 -8.77 -57.19
CA THR A 496 -21.27 -9.99 -57.33
C THR A 496 -20.37 -11.23 -57.37
N ARG A 497 -19.22 -11.10 -58.04
CA ARG A 497 -18.26 -12.18 -58.24
C ARG A 497 -17.07 -12.11 -57.30
N ASN A 498 -16.92 -11.03 -56.54
CA ASN A 498 -15.74 -10.72 -55.73
C ASN A 498 -14.44 -10.83 -56.53
N ILE A 499 -14.42 -10.23 -57.72
CA ILE A 499 -13.24 -10.17 -58.59
C ILE A 499 -12.95 -8.74 -59.05
N GLN A 500 -11.67 -8.40 -59.09
CA GLN A 500 -11.13 -7.25 -59.79
C GLN A 500 -10.66 -7.70 -61.18
N PHE A 501 -10.94 -6.92 -62.22
CA PHE A 501 -10.38 -7.13 -63.55
C PHE A 501 -9.75 -5.86 -64.12
N ASP A 502 -8.72 -6.04 -64.93
CA ASP A 502 -8.04 -4.98 -65.66
C ASP A 502 -8.96 -4.42 -66.78
N LYS A 503 -9.07 -3.09 -66.87
CA LYS A 503 -9.94 -2.43 -67.86
C LYS A 503 -9.50 -2.70 -69.31
N GLN A 504 -8.19 -2.83 -69.54
CA GLN A 504 -7.62 -3.11 -70.85
C GLN A 504 -7.61 -4.62 -71.14
N TYR A 505 -7.40 -5.45 -70.11
CA TYR A 505 -7.25 -6.90 -70.25
C TYR A 505 -8.26 -7.64 -69.37
N ARG A 506 -9.52 -7.78 -69.83
CA ARG A 506 -10.61 -8.42 -69.06
C ARG A 506 -10.33 -9.86 -68.57
N TYR A 507 -9.38 -10.55 -69.19
CA TYR A 507 -8.95 -11.89 -68.77
C TYR A 507 -8.01 -11.89 -67.55
N LYS A 508 -7.39 -10.75 -67.21
CA LYS A 508 -6.60 -10.58 -66.00
C LYS A 508 -7.53 -10.27 -64.83
N GLN A 509 -8.03 -11.33 -64.21
CA GLN A 509 -8.94 -11.25 -63.06
C GLN A 509 -8.18 -11.61 -61.77
N ARG A 510 -8.56 -10.99 -60.65
CA ARG A 510 -7.98 -11.23 -59.33
C ARG A 510 -9.09 -11.27 -58.29
N PRO A 511 -9.15 -12.30 -57.41
CA PRO A 511 -10.10 -12.32 -56.30
C PRO A 511 -9.91 -11.12 -55.38
N VAL A 512 -11.02 -10.59 -54.88
CA VAL A 512 -11.05 -9.58 -53.82
C VAL A 512 -11.74 -10.12 -52.58
N LYS A 513 -11.34 -9.63 -51.41
CA LYS A 513 -11.87 -10.07 -50.12
C LYS A 513 -12.18 -8.87 -49.24
N ARG A 514 -13.40 -8.79 -48.74
CA ARG A 514 -13.81 -7.87 -47.69
C ARG A 514 -13.59 -8.53 -46.33
N GLN A 515 -12.87 -7.87 -45.43
CA GLN A 515 -12.64 -8.38 -44.08
C GLN A 515 -12.83 -7.28 -43.04
N ILE A 516 -13.46 -7.63 -41.91
CA ILE A 516 -13.55 -6.76 -40.75
C ILE A 516 -12.31 -7.03 -39.89
N ILE A 517 -11.49 -6.02 -39.65
CA ILE A 517 -10.25 -6.14 -38.88
C ILE A 517 -10.33 -5.19 -37.68
N ASP A 518 -9.81 -5.63 -36.55
CA ASP A 518 -9.58 -4.79 -35.38
C ASP A 518 -8.61 -3.65 -35.74
N ILE A 519 -9.01 -2.39 -35.49
CA ILE A 519 -8.23 -1.20 -35.81
C ILE A 519 -6.86 -1.19 -35.12
N SER A 520 -6.72 -1.86 -33.98
CA SER A 520 -5.42 -2.03 -33.32
C SER A 520 -4.39 -2.77 -34.19
N ASN A 521 -4.85 -3.68 -35.06
CA ASN A 521 -3.99 -4.37 -36.04
C ASN A 521 -3.86 -3.59 -37.37
N TYR A 522 -4.63 -2.53 -37.55
CA TYR A 522 -4.69 -1.72 -38.77
C TYR A 522 -3.84 -0.46 -38.70
N VAL A 523 -3.75 0.15 -37.52
CA VAL A 523 -3.02 1.41 -37.28
C VAL A 523 -1.70 1.11 -36.58
N ARG A 524 -0.67 1.86 -36.96
CA ARG A 524 0.65 1.83 -36.31
C ARG A 524 0.58 2.53 -34.96
N GLN A 525 0.20 1.79 -33.92
CA GLN A 525 0.09 2.32 -32.56
C GLN A 525 1.41 2.91 -32.07
N GLU A 526 2.55 2.37 -32.53
CA GLU A 526 3.89 2.83 -32.17
C GLU A 526 4.19 4.28 -32.56
N ARG A 527 3.38 4.89 -33.45
CA ARG A 527 3.52 6.31 -33.85
C ARG A 527 3.02 7.30 -32.82
N PHE A 528 2.14 6.87 -31.92
CA PHE A 528 1.45 7.74 -30.95
C PHE A 528 1.92 7.49 -29.51
N CYS A 529 2.91 6.63 -29.34
CA CYS A 529 3.66 6.52 -28.09
C CYS A 529 4.80 7.54 -28.13
N PHE A 530 4.82 8.48 -27.19
CA PHE A 530 5.99 9.33 -26.99
C PHE A 530 7.25 8.45 -26.91
N PRO A 531 8.35 8.81 -27.59
CA PRO A 531 9.63 8.19 -27.30
C PRO A 531 9.91 8.36 -25.80
N GLU A 532 10.32 7.28 -25.13
CA GLU A 532 10.66 7.32 -23.69
C GLU A 532 11.77 8.34 -23.37
N GLU A 533 12.49 8.81 -24.39
CA GLU A 533 13.42 9.93 -24.32
C GLU A 533 12.92 11.14 -25.13
N PRO A 534 12.94 12.37 -24.56
CA PRO A 534 12.65 13.57 -25.31
C PRO A 534 13.60 13.67 -26.51
N LEU A 535 13.06 13.93 -27.70
CA LEU A 535 13.86 14.21 -28.90
C LEU A 535 14.87 15.31 -28.56
N LYS A 536 16.15 14.92 -28.43
CA LYS A 536 17.24 15.88 -28.23
C LYS A 536 17.23 16.79 -29.46
N SER A 537 17.20 18.10 -29.21
CA SER A 537 17.25 19.13 -30.23
C SER A 537 18.13 18.74 -31.42
N PHE A 538 17.54 18.76 -32.62
CA PHE A 538 18.20 18.47 -33.90
C PHE A 538 19.46 19.32 -34.16
N ALA A 539 19.72 20.35 -33.36
CA ALA A 539 20.88 21.22 -33.48
C ALA A 539 22.23 20.55 -33.14
N ASN A 540 22.25 19.40 -32.45
CA ASN A 540 23.50 18.79 -31.95
C ASN A 540 23.92 17.45 -32.59
N HIS A 541 23.21 16.95 -33.60
CA HIS A 541 23.53 15.65 -34.22
C HIS A 541 24.38 15.81 -35.48
N GLY A 542 25.67 16.12 -35.31
CA GLY A 542 26.65 16.22 -36.40
C GLY A 542 26.99 14.91 -37.13
N LYS A 543 26.36 13.78 -36.78
CA LYS A 543 26.62 12.46 -37.40
C LYS A 543 25.39 11.55 -37.59
N GLU A 544 24.20 11.95 -37.15
CA GLU A 544 22.93 11.22 -37.44
C GLU A 544 22.12 11.93 -38.54
N ALA A 545 22.83 12.59 -39.46
CA ALA A 545 22.24 12.97 -40.73
C ALA A 545 21.68 11.75 -41.49
N ASP A 546 22.05 10.51 -41.13
CA ASP A 546 21.64 9.30 -41.83
C ASP A 546 20.14 8.99 -41.79
N LEU A 547 19.36 9.38 -40.78
CA LEU A 547 17.90 9.09 -40.79
C LEU A 547 17.12 10.02 -41.72
N TYR A 548 17.40 11.33 -41.63
CA TYR A 548 16.84 12.29 -42.58
C TYR A 548 17.40 12.03 -43.97
N THR A 549 18.70 11.76 -44.11
CA THR A 549 19.35 11.50 -45.41
C THR A 549 18.93 10.15 -45.99
N SER A 550 18.68 9.09 -45.21
CA SER A 550 18.17 7.81 -45.74
C SER A 550 16.69 7.89 -46.11
N TRP A 551 15.85 8.62 -45.35
CA TRP A 551 14.48 8.92 -45.76
C TRP A 551 14.48 9.78 -47.03
N PHE A 552 15.27 10.85 -47.03
CA PHE A 552 15.41 11.77 -48.17
C PHE A 552 15.99 11.06 -49.40
N ILE A 553 17.00 10.20 -49.28
CA ILE A 553 17.58 9.39 -50.38
C ILE A 553 16.55 8.38 -50.89
N LYS A 554 15.85 7.67 -50.00
CA LYS A 554 14.82 6.68 -50.38
C LYS A 554 13.65 7.31 -51.13
N TYR A 555 13.35 8.59 -50.84
CA TYR A 555 12.29 9.34 -51.49
C TYR A 555 12.81 10.41 -52.49
N TYR A 556 14.12 10.51 -52.69
CA TYR A 556 14.74 11.45 -53.62
C TYR A 556 14.36 11.12 -55.06
N GLU A 557 14.19 9.84 -55.38
CA GLU A 557 13.67 9.38 -56.67
C GLU A 557 12.26 9.90 -56.95
N ILE A 558 11.46 10.21 -55.92
CA ILE A 558 10.15 10.85 -56.07
C ILE A 558 10.32 12.37 -56.29
N ALA A 559 11.27 13.01 -55.62
CA ALA A 559 11.57 14.43 -55.81
C ALA A 559 12.18 14.75 -57.18
N ASP A 560 12.95 13.81 -57.76
CA ASP A 560 13.60 13.95 -59.07
C ASP A 560 12.60 13.88 -60.26
N THR A 561 11.34 13.52 -60.00
CA THR A 561 10.25 13.58 -61.00
C THR A 561 9.69 14.99 -61.26
N GLY A 562 10.33 16.05 -60.72
CA GLY A 562 9.96 17.45 -60.95
C GLY A 562 9.12 18.09 -59.85
N TYR A 563 8.84 17.38 -58.76
CA TYR A 563 8.20 17.94 -57.56
C TYR A 563 9.24 18.69 -56.71
N LYS A 564 9.51 19.95 -57.06
CA LYS A 564 10.37 20.86 -56.29
C LYS A 564 9.83 21.26 -54.91
N ASN A 565 8.68 20.74 -54.48
CA ASN A 565 8.05 21.10 -53.22
C ASN A 565 7.58 19.84 -52.47
N LEU A 566 8.24 19.52 -51.36
CA LEU A 566 7.90 18.40 -50.47
C LEU A 566 6.73 18.72 -49.53
N TYR A 567 6.34 19.99 -49.43
CA TYR A 567 5.26 20.46 -48.56
C TYR A 567 3.94 19.69 -48.75
N PRO A 568 3.45 19.43 -49.98
CA PRO A 568 2.20 18.69 -50.16
C PRO A 568 2.28 17.23 -49.67
N ILE A 569 3.48 16.63 -49.67
CA ILE A 569 3.68 15.25 -49.19
C ILE A 569 3.68 15.23 -47.66
N ALA A 570 4.35 16.21 -47.03
CA ALA A 570 4.34 16.38 -45.57
C ALA A 570 2.92 16.65 -45.06
N GLU A 571 2.16 17.52 -45.74
CA GLU A 571 0.78 17.83 -45.38
C GLU A 571 -0.13 16.60 -45.49
N LEU A 572 0.00 15.79 -46.55
CA LEU A 572 -0.74 14.53 -46.69
C LEU A 572 -0.33 13.49 -45.63
N ALA A 573 0.94 13.45 -45.24
CA ALA A 573 1.41 12.57 -44.17
C ALA A 573 0.87 13.00 -42.81
N ALA A 574 0.88 14.30 -42.49
CA ALA A 574 0.29 14.86 -41.28
C ALA A 574 -1.21 14.57 -41.21
N GLN A 575 -1.95 14.77 -42.32
CA GLN A 575 -3.37 14.39 -42.40
C GLN A 575 -3.59 12.88 -42.17
N GLY A 576 -2.71 12.03 -42.70
CA GLY A 576 -2.74 10.60 -42.43
C GLY A 576 -2.56 10.26 -40.95
N ILE A 577 -1.61 10.92 -40.27
CA ILE A 577 -1.36 10.77 -38.83
C ILE A 577 -2.58 11.21 -38.01
N LEU A 578 -3.18 12.36 -38.35
CA LEU A 578 -4.40 12.85 -37.72
C LEU A 578 -5.56 11.85 -37.83
N ILE A 579 -5.74 11.26 -39.01
CA ILE A 579 -6.77 10.25 -39.25
C ILE A 579 -6.47 8.96 -38.47
N GLU A 580 -5.22 8.50 -38.48
CA GLU A 580 -4.77 7.33 -37.71
C GLU A 580 -5.01 7.52 -36.20
N GLY A 581 -4.64 8.68 -35.65
CA GLY A 581 -4.85 8.98 -34.23
C GLY A 581 -6.32 9.17 -33.88
N LYS A 582 -7.12 9.75 -34.77
CA LYS A 582 -8.59 9.77 -34.62
C LYS A 582 -9.19 8.37 -34.52
N LEU A 583 -8.73 7.44 -35.35
CA LEU A 583 -9.18 6.05 -35.31
C LEU A 583 -8.74 5.32 -34.03
N LEU A 584 -7.65 5.74 -33.41
CA LEU A 584 -7.14 5.21 -32.14
C LEU A 584 -7.61 5.97 -30.90
N ASN A 585 -8.44 7.00 -31.07
CA ASN A 585 -8.83 7.92 -30.00
C ASN A 585 -7.62 8.61 -29.32
N GLN A 586 -6.57 8.87 -30.10
CA GLN A 586 -5.31 9.56 -29.76
C GLN A 586 -5.18 10.86 -30.57
N GLU A 587 -6.30 11.56 -30.83
CA GLU A 587 -6.32 12.78 -31.67
C GLU A 587 -5.31 13.83 -31.20
N PHE A 588 -5.11 13.98 -29.89
CA PHE A 588 -4.16 14.96 -29.35
C PHE A 588 -2.70 14.64 -29.73
N ASP A 589 -2.27 13.40 -29.50
CA ASP A 589 -0.90 12.97 -29.84
C ASP A 589 -0.69 13.06 -31.35
N ALA A 590 -1.73 12.73 -32.13
CA ALA A 590 -1.74 12.87 -33.58
C ALA A 590 -1.63 14.32 -34.06
N HIS A 591 -2.31 15.25 -33.39
CA HIS A 591 -2.21 16.68 -33.66
C HIS A 591 -0.80 17.18 -33.40
N GLN A 592 -0.20 16.80 -32.26
CA GLN A 592 1.16 17.18 -31.96
C GLN A 592 2.15 16.62 -32.99
N THR A 593 2.09 15.33 -33.28
CA THR A 593 2.99 14.70 -34.28
C THR A 593 2.74 15.25 -35.68
N GLY A 594 1.50 15.58 -36.02
CA GLY A 594 1.13 16.19 -37.30
C GLY A 594 1.62 17.63 -37.44
N ASP A 595 1.63 18.41 -36.35
CA ASP A 595 2.14 19.79 -36.32
C ASP A 595 3.68 19.84 -36.33
N GLU A 596 4.34 18.79 -35.82
CA GLU A 596 5.81 18.64 -35.84
C GLU A 596 6.36 18.25 -37.23
N LEU A 597 5.52 17.73 -38.12
CA LEU A 597 5.87 17.17 -39.44
C LEU A 597 5.62 18.18 -40.58
#